data_AF-A0A8H6RET9-F1
#
_entry.id   AF-A0A8H6RET9-F1
#
_cell.length_a   1.000
_cell.length_b   1.000
_cell.length_c   1.000
_cell.angle_alpha   90.00
_cell.angle_beta   90.00
_cell.angle_gamma   90.00
#
_symmetry.space_group_name_H-M   'P 1'
#
loop_
_entity.id
_entity.type
_entity.pdbx_description
1 polymer ?
#
loop_
_entity_poly.entity_id
_entity_poly.type
_entity_poly.pdbx_seq_one_letter_code
_entity_poly.pdbx_strand_id
1 'polypeptide(L)'
;MGLGKMQRMHTNSNGISPDAGTTQDDDSPPLIASDNAKEMSVVQTLYGVADVYGHLEWQTSMPAYTSKPDTTGSALVLRYVEDTSSDTKLIKLHSMVMRSPFLKDVIHRLFEDYPGDASAHTEEPKYGPPFRRFFHQWAKLQHIHKQTIASGSASADQLAFIRPIVRGYCLTSKLWATFNVSNISDIAWNTNAFDALVMPPARKNLLEALVKQQQIYKTDSEVDDVIAGKGQGLVLLLPGPPGTGKTLTAESIADRLQIPLYAVSASELGDTVAQIEVKFGQVLQLAAQWNAVLLLDEADAFLEKRVDHPSARDRNKRVAAFLRILEYYKGILILTTNRMISFDDAFYSRIHLTLPFKALDVESREGIWKNFLRGAELSEDEISEFAREDFNGRQIKNIMKMARLLAKSNEESLGAGHVREVMSVAKEDEALKRDGKIAG
;
A
#
# COMPACT_ATOMS: atom_id res chain seq x y z
N MET A 1 8.05 -16.44 10.08
CA MET A 1 8.08 -15.08 9.48
C MET A 1 7.11 -15.04 8.31
N GLY A 2 6.16 -14.11 8.33
CA GLY A 2 5.21 -13.87 7.24
C GLY A 2 3.74 -14.00 7.71
N LEU A 3 3.34 -13.03 8.49
CA LEU A 3 2.00 -12.47 8.40
C LEU A 3 2.26 -11.07 7.81
N GLY A 4 1.40 -10.63 6.89
CA GLY A 4 1.56 -9.44 6.03
C GLY A 4 2.62 -8.45 6.51
N LYS A 5 3.71 -8.34 5.75
CA LYS A 5 4.79 -7.39 6.04
C LYS A 5 4.53 -6.07 5.31
N MET A 6 3.61 -5.29 5.85
CA MET A 6 3.89 -3.91 6.28
C MET A 6 3.44 -3.85 7.74
N GLN A 7 4.35 -3.40 8.60
CA GLN A 7 4.39 -3.59 10.05
C GLN A 7 3.08 -3.94 10.79
N ARG A 8 3.15 -5.01 11.58
CA ARG A 8 2.64 -4.96 12.96
C ARG A 8 3.25 -3.73 13.63
N MET A 9 2.47 -2.67 13.81
CA MET A 9 2.73 -1.74 14.90
C MET A 9 2.32 -2.47 16.18
N HIS A 10 3.26 -2.67 17.10
CA HIS A 10 2.92 -3.06 18.46
C HIS A 10 2.08 -1.92 19.05
N THR A 11 0.76 -2.09 19.07
CA THR A 11 -0.10 -1.32 19.94
C THR A 11 0.15 -1.82 21.36
N ASN A 12 0.86 -1.04 22.18
CA ASN A 12 0.54 -1.06 23.60
C ASN A 12 -0.94 -0.66 23.68
N SER A 13 -1.75 -1.57 24.21
CA SER A 13 -3.16 -1.35 24.52
C SER A 13 -3.26 -0.26 25.56
N ASN A 14 -3.28 1.00 25.13
CA ASN A 14 -3.78 2.18 25.84
C ASN A 14 -3.70 3.35 24.84
N GLY A 15 -4.85 3.75 24.29
CA GLY A 15 -4.95 4.97 23.47
C GLY A 15 -5.70 4.88 22.14
N ILE A 16 -6.55 3.86 21.95
CA ILE A 16 -7.58 3.94 20.89
C ILE A 16 -8.80 4.58 21.55
N SER A 17 -9.00 5.89 21.35
CA SER A 17 -10.29 6.53 21.63
C SER A 17 -11.12 6.53 20.35
N PRO A 18 -12.28 5.84 20.33
CA PRO A 18 -13.32 6.07 19.35
C PRO A 18 -14.15 7.29 19.79
N ASP A 19 -14.24 8.32 18.96
CA ASP A 19 -15.10 9.46 19.23
C ASP A 19 -16.58 9.04 19.18
N ALA A 20 -17.23 9.12 20.34
CA ALA A 20 -18.68 9.23 20.48
C ALA A 20 -19.01 10.10 21.70
N GLY A 21 -19.58 11.28 21.43
CA GLY A 21 -20.50 11.98 22.34
C GLY A 21 -19.89 12.74 23.54
N THR A 22 -19.91 14.07 23.43
CA THR A 22 -20.19 15.07 24.49
C THR A 22 -20.06 14.64 25.95
N THR A 23 -19.06 15.19 26.66
CA THR A 23 -19.24 15.80 27.99
C THR A 23 -18.04 16.68 28.30
N GLN A 24 -18.34 17.88 28.81
CA GLN A 24 -17.40 18.86 29.34
C GLN A 24 -16.70 18.28 30.55
N ASP A 25 -15.38 18.41 30.64
CA ASP A 25 -14.75 19.00 31.80
C ASP A 25 -13.34 19.50 31.44
N ASP A 26 -13.10 20.70 31.94
CA ASP A 26 -12.12 21.69 31.54
C ASP A 26 -10.90 21.62 32.46
N ASP A 27 -9.71 21.46 31.89
CA ASP A 27 -8.45 21.72 32.59
C ASP A 27 -7.36 22.13 31.58
N SER A 28 -7.73 23.03 30.67
CA SER A 28 -6.78 23.78 29.84
C SER A 28 -6.51 25.14 30.49
N PRO A 29 -5.26 25.63 30.54
CA PRO A 29 -4.98 26.96 31.07
C PRO A 29 -5.72 28.03 30.25
N PRO A 30 -6.20 29.12 30.89
CA PRO A 30 -7.15 30.03 30.28
C PRO A 30 -6.55 30.72 29.06
N LEU A 31 -7.30 30.69 27.95
CA LEU A 31 -7.06 31.51 26.78
C LEU A 31 -7.19 32.98 27.20
N ILE A 32 -6.07 33.69 27.26
CA ILE A 32 -6.06 35.14 27.36
C ILE A 32 -6.71 35.67 26.08
N ALA A 33 -7.91 36.23 26.22
CA ALA A 33 -8.55 37.00 25.17
C ALA A 33 -7.68 38.23 24.86
N SER A 34 -7.06 38.25 23.68
CA SER A 34 -6.54 39.49 23.11
C SER A 34 -7.51 39.96 22.02
N ASP A 35 -8.27 41.01 22.33
CA ASP A 35 -9.02 41.78 21.35
C ASP A 35 -8.06 42.37 20.29
N ASN A 36 -8.49 42.32 19.02
CA ASN A 36 -7.91 42.98 17.83
C ASN A 36 -6.68 42.37 17.13
N ALA A 37 -6.80 41.14 16.63
CA ALA A 37 -6.01 40.71 15.47
C ALA A 37 -6.91 39.98 14.45
N LYS A 38 -6.94 40.46 13.19
CA LYS A 38 -7.51 39.73 12.05
C LYS A 38 -7.01 38.29 12.09
N GLU A 39 -7.90 37.31 12.23
CA GLU A 39 -7.56 35.89 12.14
C GLU A 39 -6.82 35.63 10.82
N MET A 40 -5.51 35.42 10.88
CA MET A 40 -4.71 34.98 9.75
C MET A 40 -5.06 33.52 9.47
N SER A 41 -5.57 33.22 8.27
CA SER A 41 -5.71 31.84 7.85
C SER A 41 -4.33 31.22 7.58
N VAL A 42 -4.07 30.07 8.22
CA VAL A 42 -2.78 29.35 8.19
C VAL A 42 -2.40 28.89 6.78
N VAL A 43 -3.40 28.55 5.96
CA VAL A 43 -3.24 28.07 4.58
C VAL A 43 -4.25 28.77 3.69
N GLN A 44 -3.80 29.27 2.54
CA GLN A 44 -4.67 29.80 1.50
C GLN A 44 -4.65 28.91 0.26
N THR A 45 -5.83 28.40 -0.10
CA THR A 45 -6.05 27.59 -1.30
C THR A 45 -6.55 28.47 -2.44
N LEU A 46 -5.91 28.36 -3.60
CA LEU A 46 -6.25 29.05 -4.83
C LEU A 46 -6.48 28.06 -5.96
N TYR A 47 -7.47 28.32 -6.80
CA TYR A 47 -7.84 27.57 -7.99
C TYR A 47 -7.49 28.40 -9.24
N GLY A 48 -6.85 27.79 -10.24
CA GLY A 48 -6.43 28.43 -11.47
C GLY A 48 -7.45 28.22 -12.59
N VAL A 49 -7.92 29.30 -13.20
CA VAL A 49 -8.80 29.33 -14.37
C VAL A 49 -8.01 29.88 -15.55
N ALA A 50 -8.00 29.17 -16.68
CA ALA A 50 -7.33 29.66 -17.88
C ALA A 50 -8.15 30.79 -18.53
N ASP A 51 -7.51 31.90 -18.85
CA ASP A 51 -8.09 32.96 -19.68
C ASP A 51 -8.19 32.53 -21.15
N VAL A 52 -8.74 33.42 -22.00
CA VAL A 52 -8.94 33.18 -23.44
C VAL A 52 -7.61 32.93 -24.18
N TYR A 53 -6.47 33.28 -23.58
CA TYR A 53 -5.12 33.12 -24.12
C TYR A 53 -4.33 31.97 -23.46
N GLY A 54 -4.95 31.22 -22.55
CA GLY A 54 -4.32 30.10 -21.84
C GLY A 54 -3.49 30.49 -20.60
N HIS A 55 -3.54 31.75 -20.15
CA HIS A 55 -2.89 32.17 -18.92
C HIS A 55 -3.76 31.86 -17.70
N LEU A 56 -3.15 31.34 -16.63
CA LEU A 56 -3.88 30.97 -15.41
C LEU A 56 -4.12 32.17 -14.49
N GLU A 57 -5.39 32.54 -14.32
CA GLU A 57 -5.86 33.45 -13.27
C GLU A 57 -6.24 32.66 -12.00
N TRP A 58 -5.69 33.04 -10.84
CA TRP A 58 -5.91 32.34 -9.57
C TRP A 58 -7.13 32.92 -8.83
N GLN A 59 -7.91 32.12 -8.09
CA GLN A 59 -9.11 32.51 -7.30
C GLN A 59 -9.29 31.69 -6.01
N THR A 60 -9.94 32.22 -4.96
CA THR A 60 -10.04 31.59 -3.62
C THR A 60 -11.17 30.56 -3.47
N SER A 61 -12.20 30.60 -4.31
CA SER A 61 -13.30 29.65 -4.33
C SER A 61 -13.27 28.80 -5.61
N MET A 62 -13.81 27.57 -5.51
CA MET A 62 -14.06 26.73 -6.69
C MET A 62 -14.99 27.48 -7.66
N PRO A 63 -14.72 27.55 -8.97
CA PRO A 63 -15.37 28.54 -9.84
C PRO A 63 -16.88 28.36 -9.96
N ALA A 64 -17.63 29.38 -9.53
CA ALA A 64 -18.87 29.82 -10.15
C ALA A 64 -18.63 31.27 -10.58
N TYR A 65 -18.73 31.52 -11.89
CA TYR A 65 -18.50 32.78 -12.61
C TYR A 65 -17.92 33.96 -11.79
N THR A 66 -16.58 34.00 -11.77
CA THR A 66 -15.64 35.13 -11.56
C THR A 66 -15.73 36.03 -10.33
N SER A 67 -14.64 36.07 -9.56
CA SER A 67 -13.94 37.31 -9.12
C SER A 67 -12.52 36.98 -8.60
N LYS A 68 -11.59 37.95 -8.73
CA LYS A 68 -10.15 37.81 -8.42
C LYS A 68 -9.87 37.80 -6.90
N PRO A 69 -8.91 37.00 -6.40
CA PRO A 69 -8.61 36.86 -4.98
C PRO A 69 -7.49 37.80 -4.52
N ASP A 70 -7.64 38.29 -3.29
CA ASP A 70 -6.57 38.89 -2.51
C ASP A 70 -5.76 37.79 -1.79
N THR A 71 -4.42 37.90 -1.75
CA THR A 71 -3.51 36.85 -1.21
C THR A 71 -2.67 37.30 -0.01
N THR A 72 -3.05 38.40 0.63
CA THR A 72 -2.26 39.02 1.70
C THR A 72 -2.58 38.39 3.06
N GLY A 73 -1.60 37.72 3.70
CA GLY A 73 -1.72 37.21 5.08
C GLY A 73 -1.46 35.72 5.31
N SER A 74 -1.11 34.95 4.28
CA SER A 74 -1.03 33.48 4.36
C SER A 74 0.42 32.97 4.41
N ALA A 75 0.74 32.06 5.35
CA ALA A 75 2.07 31.47 5.49
C ALA A 75 2.41 30.49 4.36
N LEU A 76 1.40 29.79 3.85
CA LEU A 76 1.48 28.83 2.74
C LEU A 76 0.41 29.15 1.69
N VAL A 77 0.79 29.15 0.42
CA VAL A 77 -0.13 29.33 -0.72
C VAL A 77 -0.15 28.05 -1.55
N LEU A 78 -1.31 27.41 -1.62
CA LEU A 78 -1.55 26.22 -2.45
C LEU A 78 -2.30 26.63 -3.71
N ARG A 79 -1.81 26.21 -4.87
CA ARG A 79 -2.39 26.51 -6.17
C ARG A 79 -2.81 25.23 -6.86
N TYR A 80 -4.08 25.14 -7.24
CA TYR A 80 -4.68 24.00 -7.91
C TYR A 80 -5.14 24.38 -9.32
N VAL A 81 -5.08 23.46 -10.28
CA VAL A 81 -5.54 23.68 -11.66
C VAL A 81 -6.45 22.54 -12.09
N GLU A 82 -7.34 22.80 -13.05
CA GLU A 82 -8.14 21.74 -13.67
C GLU A 82 -7.23 20.76 -14.42
N ASP A 83 -7.45 19.47 -14.20
CA ASP A 83 -6.70 18.42 -14.87
C ASP A 83 -7.32 18.11 -16.23
N THR A 84 -6.88 18.86 -17.25
CA THR A 84 -7.29 18.70 -18.65
C THR A 84 -6.88 17.36 -19.28
N SER A 85 -6.06 16.56 -18.58
CA SER A 85 -5.62 15.24 -19.03
C SER A 85 -6.49 14.08 -18.53
N SER A 86 -7.47 14.35 -17.64
CA SER A 86 -8.40 13.34 -17.13
C SER A 86 -9.83 13.64 -17.57
N ASP A 87 -10.56 12.63 -18.03
CA ASP A 87 -12.00 12.71 -18.35
C ASP A 87 -12.87 13.09 -17.14
N THR A 88 -12.29 13.06 -15.94
CA THR A 88 -12.97 13.23 -14.65
C THR A 88 -13.04 14.68 -14.15
N LYS A 89 -12.54 15.69 -14.89
CA LYS A 89 -12.51 17.11 -14.48
C LYS A 89 -12.03 17.32 -13.03
N LEU A 90 -11.04 16.53 -12.61
CA LEU A 90 -10.49 16.63 -11.27
C LEU A 90 -9.55 17.84 -11.17
N ILE A 91 -9.44 18.42 -9.98
CA ILE A 91 -8.52 19.53 -9.72
C ILE A 91 -7.22 18.96 -9.15
N LYS A 92 -6.07 19.29 -9.74
CA LYS A 92 -4.74 18.84 -9.29
C LYS A 92 -3.95 19.98 -8.65
N LEU A 93 -3.16 19.66 -7.62
CA LEU A 93 -2.23 20.62 -7.01
C LEU A 93 -1.10 20.94 -8.01
N HIS A 94 -1.03 22.20 -8.44
CA HIS A 94 -0.03 22.69 -9.41
C HIS A 94 1.23 23.21 -8.73
N SER A 95 1.10 23.96 -7.64
CA SER A 95 2.28 24.45 -6.92
C SER A 95 1.97 24.84 -5.50
N MET A 96 2.98 24.70 -4.64
CA MET A 96 2.97 25.18 -3.27
C MET A 96 4.08 26.22 -3.09
N VAL A 97 3.73 27.40 -2.58
CA VAL A 97 4.67 28.50 -2.32
C VAL A 97 4.68 28.81 -0.84
N MET A 98 5.88 28.85 -0.25
CA MET A 98 6.08 29.21 1.15
C MET A 98 6.41 30.69 1.30
N ARG A 99 5.60 31.43 2.07
CA ARG A 99 5.79 32.87 2.29
C ARG A 99 6.28 33.22 3.69
N SER A 100 6.00 32.38 4.69
CA SER A 100 6.44 32.61 6.07
C SER A 100 7.98 32.63 6.19
N PRO A 101 8.61 33.73 6.65
CA PRO A 101 10.06 33.81 6.85
C PRO A 101 10.57 32.75 7.82
N PHE A 102 9.81 32.47 8.87
CA PHE A 102 10.13 31.42 9.84
C PHE A 102 10.15 30.03 9.20
N LEU A 103 9.13 29.69 8.39
CA LEU A 103 9.09 28.39 7.72
C LEU A 103 10.16 28.26 6.65
N LYS A 104 10.48 29.35 5.95
CA LYS A 104 11.60 29.39 5.00
C LYS A 104 12.90 29.01 5.69
N ASP A 105 13.21 29.62 6.83
CA ASP A 105 14.42 29.30 7.60
C ASP A 105 14.46 27.82 8.05
N VAL A 106 13.33 27.29 8.55
CA VAL A 106 13.23 25.87 8.92
C VAL A 106 13.43 24.95 7.70
N ILE A 107 12.80 25.27 6.57
CA ILE A 107 12.93 24.53 5.31
C ILE A 107 14.36 24.59 4.76
N HIS A 108 14.99 25.76 4.73
CA HIS A 108 16.39 25.90 4.27
C HIS A 108 17.33 25.05 5.11
N ARG A 109 17.18 25.06 6.44
CA ARG A 109 17.96 24.20 7.33
C ARG A 109 17.65 22.71 7.10
N LEU A 110 16.40 22.34 6.87
CA LEU A 110 16.01 20.93 6.63
C LEU A 110 16.52 20.40 5.29
N PHE A 111 16.52 21.23 4.26
CA PHE A 111 16.86 20.85 2.89
C PHE A 111 18.27 21.24 2.46
N GLU A 112 19.12 21.74 3.37
CA GLU A 112 20.52 22.12 3.09
C GLU A 112 21.29 21.10 2.24
N ASP A 113 21.09 19.80 2.52
CA ASP A 113 21.70 18.67 1.79
C ASP A 113 20.67 17.90 0.93
N TYR A 114 19.57 18.51 0.51
CA TYR A 114 18.52 17.82 -0.22
C TYR A 114 18.97 17.49 -1.65
N PRO A 115 19.04 16.21 -2.05
CA PRO A 115 19.37 15.84 -3.42
C PRO A 115 18.22 16.11 -4.42
N GLY A 116 17.13 16.76 -3.98
CA GLY A 116 15.91 16.99 -4.75
C GLY A 116 15.91 18.30 -5.55
N ASP A 117 14.74 18.95 -5.62
CA ASP A 117 14.48 20.12 -6.47
C ASP A 117 15.34 21.33 -6.05
N ALA A 118 16.05 21.96 -7.01
CA ALA A 118 16.86 23.16 -6.78
C ALA A 118 16.05 24.34 -6.22
N SER A 119 14.73 24.35 -6.43
CA SER A 119 13.79 25.31 -5.84
C SER A 119 13.72 25.25 -4.31
N ALA A 120 14.17 24.16 -3.67
CA ALA A 120 14.19 24.06 -2.21
C ALA A 120 15.19 25.03 -1.55
N HIS A 121 16.16 25.54 -2.32
CA HIS A 121 17.22 26.42 -1.85
C HIS A 121 17.02 27.89 -2.26
N THR A 122 15.92 28.23 -2.94
CA THR A 122 15.65 29.61 -3.39
C THR A 122 15.00 30.45 -2.30
N GLU A 123 15.14 31.78 -2.37
CA GLU A 123 14.50 32.71 -1.42
C GLU A 123 12.96 32.55 -1.31
N GLU A 124 12.34 32.06 -2.39
CA GLU A 124 10.94 31.63 -2.40
C GLU A 124 10.86 30.16 -2.85
N PRO A 125 10.83 29.21 -1.90
CA PRO A 125 10.71 27.80 -2.26
C PRO A 125 9.35 27.54 -2.93
N LYS A 126 9.40 27.10 -4.19
CA LYS A 126 8.22 26.76 -5.00
C LYS A 126 8.29 25.30 -5.41
N TYR A 127 7.41 24.50 -4.84
CA TYR A 127 7.34 23.08 -5.13
C TYR A 127 6.24 22.81 -6.16
N GLY A 128 6.58 22.12 -7.24
CA GLY A 128 5.65 21.67 -8.28
C GLY A 128 5.57 20.13 -8.36
N PRO A 129 4.54 19.58 -9.03
CA PRO A 129 4.46 18.16 -9.31
C PRO A 129 5.60 17.72 -10.27
N PRO A 130 6.12 16.48 -10.13
CA PRO A 130 5.79 15.50 -9.11
C PRO A 130 6.41 15.87 -7.75
N PHE A 131 5.57 15.99 -6.72
CA PHE A 131 6.04 16.26 -5.36
C PHE A 131 6.87 15.07 -4.88
N ARG A 132 8.19 15.26 -4.79
CA ARG A 132 9.13 14.25 -4.27
C ARG A 132 9.03 14.18 -2.74
N ARG A 133 9.64 13.13 -2.16
CA ARG A 133 9.58 12.79 -0.73
C ARG A 133 9.61 14.04 0.15
N PHE A 134 8.48 14.34 0.79
CA PHE A 134 8.33 15.53 1.65
C PHE A 134 9.10 15.38 2.99
N PHE A 135 9.46 14.15 3.35
CA PHE A 135 10.19 13.80 4.56
C PHE A 135 11.66 13.55 4.25
N HIS A 136 12.40 14.62 3.95
CA HIS A 136 13.85 14.59 3.87
C HIS A 136 14.42 14.96 5.25
N GLN A 137 15.08 14.02 5.93
CA GLN A 137 15.75 14.23 7.23
C GLN A 137 14.82 14.62 8.42
N TRP A 138 13.82 13.78 8.75
CA TRP A 138 12.91 14.01 9.89
C TRP A 138 13.61 14.25 11.24
N ALA A 139 14.72 13.55 11.51
CA ALA A 139 15.50 13.75 12.74
C ALA A 139 16.02 15.20 12.87
N LYS A 140 16.41 15.82 11.74
CA LYS A 140 16.84 17.22 11.68
C LYS A 140 15.64 18.15 11.97
N LEU A 141 14.45 17.85 11.43
CA LEU A 141 13.25 18.64 11.74
C LEU A 141 12.87 18.57 13.22
N GLN A 142 12.92 17.39 13.85
CA GLN A 142 12.66 17.25 15.29
C GLN A 142 13.68 18.02 16.13
N HIS A 143 14.95 18.02 15.72
CA HIS A 143 15.99 18.78 16.39
C HIS A 143 15.73 20.29 16.27
N ILE A 144 15.41 20.78 15.07
CA ILE A 144 15.02 22.18 14.83
C ILE A 144 13.78 22.55 15.66
N HIS A 145 12.76 21.69 15.70
CA HIS A 145 11.54 21.93 16.49
C HIS A 145 11.86 22.07 17.98
N LYS A 146 12.66 21.16 18.54
CA LYS A 146 13.10 21.22 19.95
C LYS A 146 13.92 22.46 20.25
N GLN A 147 14.85 22.83 19.35
CA GLN A 147 15.64 24.05 19.50
C GLN A 147 14.77 25.31 19.47
N THR A 148 13.82 25.40 18.56
CA THR A 148 12.90 26.54 18.43
C THR A 148 11.99 26.72 19.64
N ILE A 149 11.53 25.61 20.24
CA ILE A 149 10.79 25.65 21.51
C ILE A 149 11.70 26.13 22.63
N ALA A 150 12.92 25.59 22.72
CA ALA A 150 13.88 25.94 23.77
C ALA A 150 14.39 27.39 23.68
N SER A 151 14.48 27.96 22.48
CA SER A 151 14.91 29.35 22.26
C SER A 151 13.81 30.38 22.50
N GLY A 152 12.54 29.97 22.63
CA GLY A 152 11.39 30.88 22.75
C GLY A 152 11.21 31.82 21.55
N SER A 153 11.86 31.53 20.42
CA SER A 153 11.97 32.44 19.28
C SER A 153 10.81 32.36 18.29
N ALA A 154 9.81 31.52 18.57
CA ALA A 154 8.63 31.33 17.71
C ALA A 154 7.33 31.49 18.51
N SER A 155 6.34 32.15 17.91
CA SER A 155 5.00 32.26 18.49
C SER A 155 4.29 30.89 18.51
N ALA A 156 3.26 30.75 19.34
CA ALA A 156 2.42 29.54 19.37
C ALA A 156 1.84 29.21 17.99
N ASP A 157 1.45 30.23 17.21
CA ASP A 157 0.97 30.09 15.84
C ASP A 157 2.06 29.59 14.89
N GLN A 158 3.31 30.02 15.09
CA GLN A 158 4.45 29.56 14.29
C GLN A 158 4.81 28.10 14.59
N LEU A 159 4.69 27.68 15.86
CA LEU A 159 4.88 26.28 16.26
C LEU A 159 3.76 25.36 15.75
N ALA A 160 2.55 25.89 15.54
CA ALA A 160 1.42 25.14 14.97
C ALA A 160 1.67 24.68 13.51
N PHE A 161 2.64 25.27 12.79
CA PHE A 161 3.05 24.79 11.47
C PHE A 161 3.98 23.58 11.52
N ILE A 162 4.64 23.32 12.65
CA ILE A 162 5.55 22.18 12.83
C ILE A 162 4.82 21.09 13.60
N ARG A 163 3.66 20.66 13.10
CA ARG A 163 2.94 19.54 13.70
C ARG A 163 3.67 18.23 13.36
N PRO A 164 4.00 17.39 14.36
CA PRO A 164 4.66 16.11 14.12
C PRO A 164 3.67 15.03 13.64
N ILE A 165 2.62 15.42 12.91
CA ILE A 165 1.62 14.50 12.36
C ILE A 165 1.43 14.71 10.87
N VAL A 166 1.24 13.62 10.14
CA VAL A 166 0.91 13.62 8.72
C VAL A 166 -0.34 12.79 8.48
N ARG A 167 -1.21 13.20 7.54
CA ARG A 167 -2.28 12.33 7.07
C ARG A 167 -1.73 11.29 6.12
N GLY A 168 -2.07 10.03 6.35
CA GLY A 168 -1.70 8.92 5.48
C GLY A 168 -2.86 7.94 5.34
N TYR A 169 -2.68 6.96 4.46
CA TYR A 169 -3.59 5.84 4.32
C TYR A 169 -3.00 4.60 4.97
N CYS A 170 -3.71 4.01 5.93
CA CYS A 170 -3.31 2.76 6.55
C CYS A 170 -3.68 1.59 5.63
N LEU A 171 -2.68 0.96 4.99
CA LEU A 171 -2.91 -0.20 4.13
C LEU A 171 -3.46 -1.42 4.88
N THR A 172 -3.31 -1.50 6.21
CA THR A 172 -3.85 -2.61 7.00
C THR A 172 -5.32 -2.40 7.36
N SER A 173 -5.67 -1.25 7.94
CA SER A 173 -7.05 -0.95 8.36
C SER A 173 -7.90 -0.35 7.24
N LYS A 174 -7.30 -0.01 6.09
CA LYS A 174 -7.96 0.57 4.91
C LYS A 174 -8.59 1.95 5.15
N LEU A 175 -8.05 2.70 6.09
CA LEU A 175 -8.59 4.00 6.52
C LEU A 175 -7.54 5.10 6.41
N TRP A 176 -8.02 6.31 6.10
CA TRP A 176 -7.24 7.53 6.23
C TRP A 176 -7.08 7.88 7.72
N ALA A 177 -5.85 8.05 8.17
CA ALA A 177 -5.53 8.34 9.56
C ALA A 177 -4.42 9.39 9.65
N THR A 178 -4.22 9.94 10.85
CA THR A 178 -3.08 10.78 11.20
C THR A 178 -1.99 9.93 11.82
N PHE A 179 -0.75 10.10 11.36
CA PHE A 179 0.41 9.35 11.82
C PHE A 179 1.40 10.30 12.45
N ASN A 180 1.96 9.92 13.60
CA ASN A 180 3.08 10.65 14.16
C ASN A 180 4.30 10.41 13.26
N VAL A 181 4.89 11.47 12.75
CA VAL A 181 6.02 11.38 11.81
C VAL A 181 7.25 10.76 12.47
N SER A 182 7.36 10.83 13.81
CA SER A 182 8.41 10.14 14.59
C SER A 182 8.37 8.61 14.44
N ASN A 183 7.22 8.06 14.07
CA ASN A 183 7.01 6.63 13.85
C ASN A 183 7.08 6.25 12.37
N ILE A 184 7.44 7.18 11.49
CA ILE A 184 7.60 6.94 10.06
C ILE A 184 9.07 6.69 9.77
N SER A 185 9.33 5.64 9.00
CA SER A 185 10.67 5.25 8.55
C SER A 185 10.62 4.77 7.11
N ASP A 186 11.77 4.75 6.45
CA ASP A 186 11.87 4.18 5.12
C ASP A 186 11.50 2.69 5.13
N ILE A 187 10.88 2.25 4.04
CA ILE A 187 10.48 0.85 3.88
C ILE A 187 11.73 -0.01 3.72
N ALA A 188 11.88 -1.00 4.61
CA ALA A 188 12.92 -2.02 4.51
C ALA A 188 12.49 -3.12 3.52
N TRP A 189 12.81 -2.91 2.24
CA TRP A 189 12.49 -3.84 1.15
C TRP A 189 13.29 -5.15 1.26
N ASN A 190 12.63 -6.29 1.03
CA ASN A 190 13.31 -7.58 0.96
C ASN A 190 13.63 -7.97 -0.48
N THR A 191 14.75 -7.48 -1.00
CA THR A 191 15.17 -7.72 -2.39
C THR A 191 15.36 -9.20 -2.72
N ASN A 192 15.64 -10.05 -1.72
CA ASN A 192 15.86 -11.49 -1.87
C ASN A 192 14.55 -12.30 -1.86
N ALA A 193 13.40 -11.68 -1.55
CA ALA A 193 12.12 -12.39 -1.44
C ALA A 193 11.74 -13.08 -2.74
N PHE A 194 11.92 -12.39 -3.87
CA PHE A 194 11.62 -12.92 -5.20
C PHE A 194 12.55 -14.08 -5.55
N ASP A 195 13.85 -13.96 -5.24
CA ASP A 195 14.84 -15.00 -5.50
C ASP A 195 14.60 -16.26 -4.67
N ALA A 196 14.08 -16.12 -3.45
CA ALA A 196 13.71 -17.25 -2.59
C ALA A 196 12.42 -17.99 -3.02
N LEU A 197 11.63 -17.44 -3.96
CA LEU A 197 10.47 -18.15 -4.48
C LEU A 197 10.89 -19.41 -5.23
N VAL A 198 10.37 -20.55 -4.78
CA VAL A 198 10.49 -21.85 -5.42
C VAL A 198 9.49 -21.92 -6.57
N MET A 199 9.97 -21.68 -7.79
CA MET A 199 9.20 -21.69 -9.03
C MET A 199 10.12 -22.10 -10.19
N PRO A 200 9.62 -22.78 -11.24
CA PRO A 200 10.40 -23.06 -12.43
C PRO A 200 11.08 -21.79 -13.01
N PRO A 201 12.39 -21.83 -13.33
CA PRO A 201 13.14 -20.65 -13.75
C PRO A 201 12.53 -19.89 -14.93
N ALA A 202 12.00 -20.61 -15.93
CA ALA A 202 11.37 -19.99 -17.10
C ALA A 202 10.15 -19.12 -16.72
N ARG A 203 9.33 -19.57 -15.77
CA ARG A 203 8.15 -18.81 -15.30
C ARG A 203 8.57 -17.58 -14.49
N LYS A 204 9.59 -17.75 -13.66
CA LYS A 204 10.15 -16.67 -12.83
C LYS A 204 10.74 -15.55 -13.69
N ASN A 205 11.50 -15.92 -14.73
CA ASN A 205 12.10 -14.97 -15.68
C ASN A 205 11.03 -14.21 -16.48
N LEU A 206 10.00 -14.91 -16.97
CA LEU A 206 8.87 -14.29 -17.68
C LEU A 206 8.12 -13.30 -16.78
N LEU A 207 7.81 -13.71 -15.55
CA LEU A 207 7.15 -12.86 -14.56
C LEU A 207 7.97 -11.60 -14.27
N GLU A 208 9.28 -11.75 -14.05
CA GLU A 208 10.17 -10.62 -13.78
C GLU A 208 10.23 -9.66 -14.98
N ALA A 209 10.34 -10.18 -16.20
CA ALA A 209 10.38 -9.37 -17.42
C ALA A 209 9.09 -8.55 -17.61
N LEU A 210 7.91 -9.17 -17.48
CA LEU A 210 6.61 -8.50 -17.64
C LEU A 210 6.42 -7.38 -16.61
N VAL A 211 6.74 -7.67 -15.35
CA VAL A 211 6.54 -6.73 -14.25
C VAL A 211 7.51 -5.54 -14.37
N LYS A 212 8.78 -5.78 -14.72
CA LYS A 212 9.77 -4.70 -14.95
C LYS A 212 9.37 -3.82 -16.13
N GLN A 213 8.98 -4.43 -17.24
CA GLN A 213 8.58 -3.70 -18.43
C GLN A 213 7.36 -2.81 -18.18
N GLN A 214 6.38 -3.28 -17.40
CA GLN A 214 5.20 -2.51 -17.02
C GLN A 214 5.55 -1.24 -16.20
N GLN A 215 6.59 -1.30 -15.37
CA GLN A 215 7.07 -0.14 -14.63
C GLN A 215 7.75 0.89 -15.53
N ILE A 216 8.52 0.43 -16.52
CA ILE A 216 9.17 1.30 -17.51
C ILE A 216 8.11 2.01 -18.36
N TYR A 217 7.12 1.27 -18.88
CA TYR A 217 6.04 1.87 -19.68
C TYR A 217 5.34 3.01 -18.96
N LYS A 218 5.04 2.88 -17.66
CA LYS A 218 4.43 3.96 -16.88
C LYS A 218 5.31 5.20 -16.68
N THR A 219 6.63 5.04 -16.74
CA THR A 219 7.58 6.15 -16.52
C THR A 219 7.84 6.94 -17.81
N ASP A 220 7.76 6.26 -18.97
CA ASP A 220 8.11 6.82 -20.29
C ASP A 220 6.92 7.16 -21.20
N SER A 221 5.67 6.86 -20.83
CA SER A 221 4.52 7.04 -21.75
C SER A 221 3.96 8.46 -21.80
N GLU A 222 4.65 9.32 -22.57
CA GLU A 222 4.03 10.25 -23.55
C GLU A 222 3.64 9.53 -24.86
N VAL A 223 3.78 8.20 -24.94
CA VAL A 223 3.44 7.42 -26.15
C VAL A 223 1.97 7.01 -26.12
N ASP A 224 1.19 7.80 -26.85
CA ASP A 224 -0.21 7.59 -27.20
C ASP A 224 -0.43 6.23 -27.87
N ASP A 225 -1.30 5.43 -27.29
CA ASP A 225 -1.84 4.24 -27.97
C ASP A 225 -3.00 4.69 -28.86
N VAL A 226 -3.22 4.00 -29.98
CA VAL A 226 -4.20 4.37 -31.04
C VAL A 226 -5.64 4.49 -30.50
N ILE A 227 -5.90 3.96 -29.29
CA ILE A 227 -7.07 4.23 -28.47
C ILE A 227 -6.58 4.56 -27.06
N ALA A 228 -6.75 5.82 -26.63
CA ALA A 228 -6.37 6.27 -25.29
C ALA A 228 -6.98 5.38 -24.19
N GLY A 229 -6.14 4.55 -23.55
CA GLY A 229 -6.45 3.90 -22.28
C GLY A 229 -6.94 2.45 -22.27
N LYS A 230 -6.91 1.71 -23.38
CA LYS A 230 -7.13 0.25 -23.36
C LYS A 230 -5.80 -0.52 -23.36
N GLY A 231 -5.72 -1.63 -22.62
CA GLY A 231 -4.58 -2.57 -22.69
C GLY A 231 -3.31 -2.19 -21.93
N GLN A 232 -3.29 -1.07 -21.20
CA GLN A 232 -2.09 -0.56 -20.50
C GLN A 232 -1.85 -1.16 -19.10
N GLY A 233 -2.57 -2.21 -18.71
CA GLY A 233 -2.47 -2.85 -17.40
C GLY A 233 -1.98 -4.29 -17.49
N LEU A 234 -1.16 -4.71 -16.53
CA LEU A 234 -0.70 -6.10 -16.42
C LEU A 234 -1.59 -6.85 -15.44
N VAL A 235 -2.36 -7.81 -15.93
CA VAL A 235 -3.24 -8.66 -15.12
C VAL A 235 -2.67 -10.08 -15.03
N LEU A 236 -2.34 -10.50 -13.82
CA LEU A 236 -1.81 -11.82 -13.49
C LEU A 236 -2.84 -12.64 -12.71
N LEU A 237 -3.02 -13.90 -13.08
CA LEU A 237 -3.86 -14.85 -12.33
C LEU A 237 -2.99 -15.94 -11.70
N LEU A 238 -3.14 -16.13 -10.39
CA LEU A 238 -2.45 -17.14 -9.58
C LEU A 238 -3.47 -18.18 -9.08
N PRO A 239 -3.83 -19.22 -9.84
CA PRO A 239 -4.69 -20.28 -9.36
C PRO A 239 -3.90 -21.36 -8.64
N GLY A 240 -4.47 -21.95 -7.58
CA GLY A 240 -3.92 -23.18 -6.98
C GLY A 240 -4.36 -23.41 -5.54
N PRO A 241 -3.95 -24.53 -4.92
CA PRO A 241 -4.31 -24.88 -3.54
C PRO A 241 -3.89 -23.81 -2.51
N PRO A 242 -4.54 -23.76 -1.34
CA PRO A 242 -4.11 -22.88 -0.25
C PRO A 242 -2.69 -23.24 0.22
N GLY A 243 -1.93 -22.23 0.66
CA GLY A 243 -0.59 -22.45 1.24
C GLY A 243 0.54 -22.70 0.23
N THR A 244 0.32 -22.53 -1.07
CA THR A 244 1.33 -22.73 -2.14
C THR A 244 2.17 -21.50 -2.47
N GLY A 245 1.96 -20.36 -1.78
CA GLY A 245 2.77 -19.15 -1.96
C GLY A 245 2.22 -18.12 -2.95
N LYS A 246 0.92 -18.19 -3.31
CA LYS A 246 0.25 -17.20 -4.18
C LYS A 246 0.40 -15.75 -3.67
N THR A 247 -0.08 -15.49 -2.44
CA THR A 247 0.04 -14.18 -1.78
C THR A 247 1.51 -13.75 -1.62
N LEU A 248 2.39 -14.70 -1.27
CA LEU A 248 3.83 -14.45 -1.13
C LEU A 248 4.46 -14.02 -2.47
N THR A 249 3.94 -14.52 -3.59
CA THR A 249 4.41 -14.12 -4.93
C THR A 249 4.12 -12.64 -5.17
N ALA A 250 2.91 -12.17 -4.84
CA ALA A 250 2.57 -10.75 -4.93
C ALA A 250 3.43 -9.87 -4.02
N GLU A 251 3.65 -10.29 -2.76
CA GLU A 251 4.56 -9.61 -1.82
C GLU A 251 5.98 -9.49 -2.40
N SER A 252 6.52 -10.58 -2.94
CA SER A 252 7.87 -10.61 -3.49
C SER A 252 8.04 -9.74 -4.75
N ILE A 253 6.98 -9.62 -5.57
CA ILE A 253 6.97 -8.75 -6.74
C ILE A 253 7.03 -7.28 -6.29
N ALA A 254 6.21 -6.91 -5.31
CA ALA A 254 6.22 -5.56 -4.75
C ALA A 254 7.59 -5.21 -4.14
N ASP A 255 8.19 -6.14 -3.38
CA ASP A 255 9.54 -6.00 -2.82
C ASP A 255 10.61 -5.84 -3.91
N ARG A 256 10.55 -6.65 -4.97
CA ARG A 256 11.51 -6.63 -6.09
C ARG A 256 11.47 -5.32 -6.86
N LEU A 257 10.28 -4.72 -6.99
CA LEU A 257 10.06 -3.45 -7.66
C LEU A 257 10.20 -2.23 -6.73
N GLN A 258 10.26 -2.45 -5.42
CA GLN A 258 10.28 -1.39 -4.40
C GLN A 258 9.08 -0.44 -4.51
N ILE A 259 7.89 -0.99 -4.78
CA ILE A 259 6.62 -0.26 -4.80
C ILE A 259 5.62 -0.85 -3.81
N PRO A 260 4.59 -0.09 -3.37
CA PRO A 260 3.64 -0.59 -2.38
C PRO A 260 2.84 -1.80 -2.88
N LEU A 261 2.49 -2.71 -1.96
CA LEU A 261 1.49 -3.74 -2.19
C LEU A 261 0.16 -3.30 -1.57
N TYR A 262 -0.87 -3.15 -2.40
CA TYR A 262 -2.23 -2.93 -1.94
C TYR A 262 -3.02 -4.24 -2.01
N ALA A 263 -3.10 -4.97 -0.90
CA ALA A 263 -3.84 -6.23 -0.82
C ALA A 263 -5.28 -6.01 -0.38
N VAL A 264 -6.27 -6.50 -1.13
CA VAL A 264 -7.70 -6.40 -0.84
C VAL A 264 -8.31 -7.79 -0.99
N SER A 265 -9.13 -8.23 -0.04
CA SER A 265 -9.92 -9.45 -0.22
C SER A 265 -11.11 -9.19 -1.14
N ALA A 266 -11.45 -10.14 -2.00
CA ALA A 266 -12.65 -10.09 -2.84
C ALA A 266 -13.93 -9.82 -2.02
N SER A 267 -14.01 -10.33 -0.79
CA SER A 267 -15.14 -10.09 0.12
C SER A 267 -15.31 -8.62 0.52
N GLU A 268 -14.23 -7.82 0.50
CA GLU A 268 -14.28 -6.40 0.88
C GLU A 268 -15.03 -5.53 -0.15
N LEU A 269 -15.11 -6.00 -1.40
CA LEU A 269 -15.76 -5.29 -2.51
C LEU A 269 -17.29 -5.23 -2.39
N GLY A 270 -17.89 -6.12 -1.59
CA GLY A 270 -19.33 -6.22 -1.35
C GLY A 270 -20.07 -7.15 -2.32
N ASP A 271 -21.35 -7.36 -2.02
CA ASP A 271 -22.19 -8.40 -2.66
C ASP A 271 -23.18 -7.83 -3.69
N THR A 272 -23.17 -6.51 -3.87
CA THR A 272 -24.03 -5.80 -4.83
C THR A 272 -23.19 -5.14 -5.92
N VAL A 273 -23.76 -5.02 -7.13
CA VAL A 273 -23.08 -4.37 -8.27
C VAL A 273 -22.68 -2.93 -7.94
N ALA A 274 -23.55 -2.16 -7.30
CA ALA A 274 -23.27 -0.77 -6.92
C ALA A 274 -22.09 -0.65 -5.94
N GLN A 275 -22.02 -1.54 -4.93
CA GLN A 275 -20.90 -1.56 -4.00
C GLN A 275 -19.59 -1.90 -4.70
N ILE A 276 -19.60 -2.87 -5.61
CA ILE A 276 -18.41 -3.27 -6.37
C ILE A 276 -17.94 -2.10 -7.25
N GLU A 277 -18.85 -1.44 -7.96
CA GLU A 277 -18.50 -0.31 -8.83
C GLU A 277 -17.83 0.83 -8.05
N VAL A 278 -18.38 1.19 -6.89
CA VAL A 278 -17.82 2.24 -6.03
C VAL A 278 -16.50 1.80 -5.39
N LYS A 279 -16.52 0.68 -4.65
CA LYS A 279 -15.36 0.24 -3.85
C LYS A 279 -14.22 -0.23 -4.72
N PHE A 280 -14.49 -1.06 -5.73
CA PHE A 280 -13.43 -1.56 -6.61
C PHE A 280 -12.86 -0.44 -7.47
N GLY A 281 -13.71 0.49 -7.95
CA GLY A 281 -13.27 1.71 -8.61
C GLY A 281 -12.31 2.54 -7.74
N GLN A 282 -12.65 2.78 -6.48
CA GLN A 282 -11.77 3.48 -5.52
C GLN A 282 -10.46 2.73 -5.28
N VAL A 283 -10.51 1.41 -5.09
CA VAL A 283 -9.31 0.57 -4.89
C VAL A 283 -8.36 0.67 -6.09
N LEU A 284 -8.89 0.57 -7.30
CA LEU A 284 -8.10 0.68 -8.53
C LEU A 284 -7.52 2.08 -8.71
N GLN A 285 -8.30 3.13 -8.42
CA GLN A 285 -7.83 4.50 -8.48
C GLN A 285 -6.66 4.75 -7.52
N LEU A 286 -6.79 4.32 -6.26
CA LEU A 286 -5.72 4.44 -5.25
C LEU A 286 -4.48 3.62 -5.66
N ALA A 287 -4.66 2.38 -6.11
CA ALA A 287 -3.56 1.55 -6.58
C ALA A 287 -2.82 2.19 -7.77
N ALA A 288 -3.55 2.78 -8.72
CA ALA A 288 -2.96 3.47 -9.85
C ALA A 288 -2.20 4.73 -9.42
N GLN A 289 -2.78 5.55 -8.54
CA GLN A 289 -2.16 6.78 -8.02
C GLN A 289 -0.89 6.52 -7.21
N TRP A 290 -0.86 5.44 -6.42
CA TRP A 290 0.32 5.06 -5.63
C TRP A 290 1.35 4.27 -6.41
N ASN A 291 1.08 3.99 -7.69
CA ASN A 291 1.85 3.04 -8.48
C ASN A 291 2.10 1.72 -7.72
N ALA A 292 1.04 1.19 -7.10
CA ALA A 292 1.10 -0.01 -6.28
C ALA A 292 0.83 -1.28 -7.09
N VAL A 293 1.39 -2.40 -6.65
CA VAL A 293 0.89 -3.73 -7.02
C VAL A 293 -0.44 -3.92 -6.31
N LEU A 294 -1.53 -4.08 -7.06
CA LEU A 294 -2.84 -4.42 -6.50
C LEU A 294 -2.95 -5.94 -6.43
N LEU A 295 -3.16 -6.48 -5.22
CA LEU A 295 -3.47 -7.88 -4.99
C LEU A 295 -4.96 -7.98 -4.63
N LEU A 296 -5.73 -8.72 -5.43
CA LEU A 296 -7.08 -9.16 -5.05
C LEU A 296 -7.01 -10.62 -4.62
N ASP A 297 -7.09 -10.85 -3.31
CA ASP A 297 -7.03 -12.18 -2.72
C ASP A 297 -8.42 -12.85 -2.74
N GLU A 298 -8.46 -14.16 -2.97
CA GLU A 298 -9.69 -14.98 -2.96
C GLU A 298 -10.76 -14.52 -3.95
N ALA A 299 -10.35 -14.16 -5.17
CA ALA A 299 -11.23 -13.67 -6.24
C ALA A 299 -12.19 -14.73 -6.83
N ASP A 300 -12.33 -15.90 -6.18
CA ASP A 300 -13.13 -17.04 -6.63
C ASP A 300 -14.55 -16.63 -7.04
N ALA A 301 -15.22 -15.82 -6.22
CA ALA A 301 -16.61 -15.41 -6.42
C ALA A 301 -16.83 -14.54 -7.68
N PHE A 302 -15.78 -13.89 -8.18
CA PHE A 302 -15.82 -13.04 -9.37
C PHE A 302 -15.30 -13.74 -10.63
N LEU A 303 -14.63 -14.88 -10.47
CA LEU A 303 -13.98 -15.63 -11.55
C LEU A 303 -14.85 -16.81 -12.06
N GLU A 304 -15.94 -17.15 -11.37
CA GLU A 304 -16.83 -18.25 -11.75
C GLU A 304 -17.48 -18.06 -13.12
N LYS A 305 -17.61 -19.17 -13.88
CA LYS A 305 -18.33 -19.18 -15.15
C LYS A 305 -19.78 -18.72 -14.98
N ARG A 306 -20.24 -17.87 -15.89
CA ARG A 306 -21.66 -17.49 -15.96
C ARG A 306 -22.50 -18.72 -16.27
N VAL A 307 -23.58 -18.91 -15.51
CA VAL A 307 -24.53 -20.01 -15.71
C VAL A 307 -25.86 -19.40 -16.12
N ASP A 308 -26.48 -19.98 -17.14
CA ASP A 308 -27.81 -19.59 -17.60
C ASP A 308 -28.88 -20.24 -16.72
N HIS A 309 -29.02 -19.71 -15.50
CA HIS A 309 -30.03 -20.15 -14.54
C HIS A 309 -30.59 -18.93 -13.80
N PRO A 310 -31.92 -18.85 -13.55
CA PRO A 310 -32.54 -17.70 -12.90
C PRO A 310 -31.89 -17.31 -11.55
N SER A 311 -31.48 -18.30 -10.74
CA SER A 311 -30.80 -18.05 -9.45
C SER A 311 -29.36 -17.51 -9.58
N ALA A 312 -28.74 -17.60 -10.76
CA ALA A 312 -27.39 -17.13 -11.02
C ALA A 312 -27.35 -15.69 -11.56
N ARG A 313 -28.51 -15.06 -11.80
CA ARG A 313 -28.61 -13.75 -12.48
C ARG A 313 -27.79 -12.66 -11.77
N ASP A 314 -27.89 -12.55 -10.46
CA ASP A 314 -27.18 -11.50 -9.71
C ASP A 314 -25.67 -11.76 -9.61
N ARG A 315 -25.26 -13.04 -9.52
CA ARG A 315 -23.85 -13.41 -9.65
C ARG A 315 -23.30 -13.02 -11.02
N ASN A 316 -24.00 -13.34 -12.10
CA ASN A 316 -23.55 -13.03 -13.45
C ASN A 316 -23.42 -11.50 -13.66
N LYS A 317 -24.33 -10.70 -13.07
CA LYS A 317 -24.21 -9.23 -13.07
C LYS A 317 -22.96 -8.75 -12.33
N ARG A 318 -22.65 -9.32 -11.17
CA ARG A 318 -21.41 -9.00 -10.42
C ARG A 318 -20.15 -9.32 -11.24
N VAL A 319 -20.09 -10.50 -11.84
CA VAL A 319 -18.98 -10.92 -12.71
C VAL A 319 -18.83 -9.95 -13.90
N ALA A 320 -19.94 -9.56 -14.53
CA ALA A 320 -19.92 -8.60 -15.64
C ALA A 320 -19.44 -7.20 -15.20
N ALA A 321 -19.90 -6.70 -14.05
CA ALA A 321 -19.47 -5.42 -13.51
C ALA A 321 -17.97 -5.44 -13.17
N PHE A 322 -17.49 -6.51 -12.52
CA PHE A 322 -16.09 -6.72 -12.21
C PHE A 322 -15.21 -6.67 -13.47
N LEU A 323 -15.57 -7.43 -14.50
CA LEU A 323 -14.86 -7.47 -15.79
C LEU A 323 -14.82 -6.12 -16.51
N ARG A 324 -15.93 -5.36 -16.45
CA ARG A 324 -16.01 -4.02 -17.04
C ARG A 324 -15.04 -3.06 -16.34
N ILE A 325 -14.97 -3.10 -15.02
CA ILE A 325 -14.08 -2.24 -14.24
C ILE A 325 -12.60 -2.60 -14.50
N LEU A 326 -12.29 -3.89 -14.61
CA LEU A 326 -10.94 -4.37 -14.92
C LEU A 326 -10.38 -3.86 -16.25
N GLU A 327 -11.22 -3.66 -17.26
CA GLU A 327 -10.79 -3.27 -18.61
C GLU A 327 -10.08 -1.91 -18.66
N TYR A 328 -10.37 -1.03 -17.69
CA TYR A 328 -9.82 0.33 -17.62
C TYR A 328 -8.65 0.45 -16.64
N TYR A 329 -8.24 -0.64 -15.97
CA TYR A 329 -7.18 -0.57 -14.98
C TYR A 329 -5.80 -0.48 -15.62
N LYS A 330 -5.08 0.61 -15.33
CA LYS A 330 -3.73 0.90 -15.81
C LYS A 330 -2.69 0.65 -14.71
N GLY A 331 -2.47 -0.60 -14.35
CA GLY A 331 -1.54 -0.98 -13.27
C GLY A 331 -1.21 -2.46 -13.24
N ILE A 332 -0.49 -2.90 -12.20
CA ILE A 332 -0.19 -4.31 -11.98
C ILE A 332 -1.27 -4.88 -11.06
N LEU A 333 -2.13 -5.74 -11.58
CA LEU A 333 -3.16 -6.46 -10.85
C LEU A 333 -2.78 -7.93 -10.75
N ILE A 334 -2.81 -8.45 -9.53
CA ILE A 334 -2.60 -9.86 -9.22
C ILE A 334 -3.87 -10.41 -8.59
N LEU A 335 -4.46 -11.41 -9.23
CA LEU A 335 -5.64 -12.12 -8.75
C LEU A 335 -5.19 -13.48 -8.20
N THR A 336 -5.63 -13.83 -6.98
CA THR A 336 -5.46 -15.20 -6.47
C THR A 336 -6.80 -15.93 -6.49
N THR A 337 -6.74 -17.24 -6.72
CA THR A 337 -7.90 -18.12 -6.58
C THR A 337 -7.46 -19.43 -5.96
N ASN A 338 -8.29 -19.95 -5.06
CA ASN A 338 -8.07 -21.27 -4.46
C ASN A 338 -8.63 -22.39 -5.34
N ARG A 339 -9.39 -22.05 -6.38
CA ARG A 339 -10.14 -23.00 -7.19
C ARG A 339 -9.55 -23.11 -8.58
N MET A 340 -9.37 -24.34 -9.05
CA MET A 340 -9.07 -24.67 -10.45
C MET A 340 -10.41 -24.87 -11.20
N ILE A 341 -11.27 -23.85 -11.21
CA ILE A 341 -12.58 -23.91 -11.88
C ILE A 341 -12.46 -23.46 -13.34
N SER A 342 -13.40 -23.89 -14.19
CA SER A 342 -13.62 -23.26 -15.50
C SER A 342 -13.99 -21.79 -15.33
N PHE A 343 -13.06 -20.90 -15.60
CA PHE A 343 -13.32 -19.46 -15.59
C PHE A 343 -14.29 -19.05 -16.71
N ASP A 344 -14.90 -17.88 -16.57
CA ASP A 344 -15.65 -17.25 -17.65
C ASP A 344 -14.75 -16.99 -18.86
N ASP A 345 -15.22 -17.26 -20.07
CA ASP A 345 -14.37 -17.14 -21.28
C ASP A 345 -13.92 -15.69 -21.51
N ALA A 346 -14.72 -14.70 -21.08
CA ALA A 346 -14.36 -13.29 -21.16
C ALA A 346 -13.26 -12.87 -20.17
N PHE A 347 -12.92 -13.73 -19.22
CA PHE A 347 -11.81 -13.52 -18.29
C PHE A 347 -10.46 -13.83 -18.92
N TYR A 348 -10.38 -14.89 -19.73
CA TYR A 348 -9.13 -15.28 -20.39
C TYR A 348 -8.62 -14.21 -21.36
N SER A 349 -9.50 -13.43 -21.99
CA SER A 349 -9.09 -12.33 -22.86
C SER A 349 -8.51 -11.12 -22.14
N ARG A 350 -8.65 -11.05 -20.80
CA ARG A 350 -8.15 -9.94 -19.97
C ARG A 350 -6.96 -10.32 -19.10
N ILE A 351 -6.65 -11.62 -18.97
CA ILE A 351 -5.50 -12.12 -18.22
C ILE A 351 -4.31 -12.24 -19.15
N HIS A 352 -3.22 -11.56 -18.79
CA HIS A 352 -1.99 -11.57 -19.59
C HIS A 352 -1.14 -12.80 -19.30
N LEU A 353 -1.13 -13.25 -18.04
CA LEU A 353 -0.39 -14.43 -17.63
C LEU A 353 -1.13 -15.16 -16.51
N THR A 354 -1.33 -16.47 -16.73
CA THR A 354 -1.82 -17.38 -15.70
C THR A 354 -0.66 -18.22 -15.17
N LEU A 355 -0.44 -18.19 -13.86
CA LEU A 355 0.63 -18.89 -13.17
C LEU A 355 0.03 -19.95 -12.23
N PRO A 356 -0.26 -21.16 -12.72
CA PRO A 356 -0.85 -22.21 -11.90
C PRO A 356 0.14 -22.75 -10.88
N PHE A 357 -0.26 -22.69 -9.61
CA PHE A 357 0.39 -23.30 -8.46
C PHE A 357 -0.16 -24.69 -8.24
N LYS A 358 0.74 -25.67 -8.27
CA LYS A 358 0.42 -27.07 -7.92
C LYS A 358 0.66 -27.30 -6.44
N ALA A 359 0.22 -28.45 -5.93
CA ALA A 359 0.71 -28.95 -4.66
C ALA A 359 2.24 -29.05 -4.70
N LEU A 360 2.88 -28.77 -3.56
CA LEU A 360 4.34 -28.78 -3.46
C LEU A 360 4.83 -30.22 -3.52
N ASP A 361 5.75 -30.52 -4.43
CA ASP A 361 6.48 -31.79 -4.44
C ASP A 361 7.60 -31.79 -3.38
N VAL A 362 8.24 -32.95 -3.20
CA VAL A 362 9.32 -33.13 -2.22
C VAL A 362 10.48 -32.16 -2.48
N GLU A 363 10.89 -31.99 -3.73
CA GLU A 363 11.97 -31.07 -4.13
C GLU A 363 11.62 -29.62 -3.77
N SER A 364 10.39 -29.19 -4.06
CA SER A 364 9.91 -27.85 -3.72
C SER A 364 9.86 -27.64 -2.21
N ARG A 365 9.40 -28.65 -1.44
CA ARG A 365 9.39 -28.59 0.03
C ARG A 365 10.80 -28.51 0.60
N GLU A 366 11.74 -29.26 0.05
CA GLU A 366 13.15 -29.21 0.45
C GLU A 366 13.73 -27.80 0.24
N GLY A 367 13.47 -27.18 -0.92
CA GLY A 367 13.86 -25.79 -1.18
C GLY A 367 13.26 -24.80 -0.17
N ILE A 368 11.99 -25.00 0.21
CA ILE A 368 11.32 -24.18 1.22
C ILE A 368 11.96 -24.37 2.60
N TRP A 369 12.26 -25.61 3.00
CA TRP A 369 12.94 -25.92 4.26
C TRP A 369 14.32 -25.29 4.31
N LYS A 370 15.14 -25.46 3.26
CA LYS A 370 16.47 -24.81 3.12
C LYS A 370 16.39 -23.31 3.29
N ASN A 371 15.38 -22.66 2.71
CA ASN A 371 15.18 -21.23 2.85
C ASN A 371 14.83 -20.81 4.30
N PHE A 372 14.03 -21.58 5.02
CA PHE A 372 13.67 -21.28 6.42
C PHE A 372 14.74 -21.67 7.45
N LEU A 373 15.53 -22.70 7.16
CA LEU A 373 16.61 -23.22 7.99
C LEU A 373 17.97 -22.60 7.66
N ARG A 374 18.03 -21.62 6.75
CA ARG A 374 19.26 -20.88 6.45
C ARG A 374 19.86 -20.30 7.73
N GLY A 375 21.08 -20.75 8.06
CA GLY A 375 21.80 -20.35 9.27
C GLY A 375 21.55 -21.20 10.51
N ALA A 376 20.82 -22.32 10.40
CA ALA A 376 20.73 -23.33 11.44
C ALA A 376 21.70 -24.50 11.16
N GLU A 377 22.21 -25.12 12.21
CA GLU A 377 23.16 -26.25 12.13
C GLU A 377 22.42 -27.57 11.91
N LEU A 378 21.80 -27.74 10.74
CA LEU A 378 21.15 -29.00 10.35
C LEU A 378 21.84 -29.59 9.12
N SER A 379 21.90 -30.91 9.07
CA SER A 379 22.44 -31.63 7.92
C SER A 379 21.45 -31.66 6.75
N GLU A 380 21.97 -31.81 5.53
CA GLU A 380 21.14 -31.96 4.32
C GLU A 380 20.19 -33.17 4.42
N ASP A 381 20.65 -34.26 5.04
CA ASP A 381 19.84 -35.47 5.24
C ASP A 381 18.60 -35.21 6.11
N GLU A 382 18.72 -34.37 7.14
CA GLU A 382 17.60 -33.97 8.01
C GLU A 382 16.60 -33.07 7.27
N ILE A 383 17.09 -32.18 6.41
CA ILE A 383 16.21 -31.34 5.58
C ILE A 383 15.43 -32.22 4.59
N SER A 384 16.09 -33.18 3.94
CA SER A 384 15.43 -34.14 3.06
C SER A 384 14.45 -35.06 3.82
N GLU A 385 14.73 -35.41 5.08
CA GLU A 385 13.77 -36.09 5.97
C GLU A 385 12.50 -35.25 6.13
N PHE A 386 12.62 -33.96 6.47
CA PHE A 386 11.46 -33.07 6.67
C PHE A 386 10.68 -32.78 5.38
N ALA A 387 11.36 -32.78 4.24
CA ALA A 387 10.74 -32.53 2.94
C ALA A 387 9.85 -33.69 2.45
N ARG A 388 10.06 -34.91 2.94
CA ARG A 388 9.21 -36.07 2.60
C ARG A 388 7.80 -35.94 3.16
N GLU A 389 7.63 -35.21 4.26
CA GLU A 389 6.32 -34.96 4.86
C GLU A 389 5.45 -34.04 4.02
N ASP A 390 4.16 -34.35 3.93
CA ASP A 390 3.22 -33.66 3.04
C ASP A 390 2.66 -32.37 3.66
N PHE A 391 3.55 -31.42 3.96
CA PHE A 391 3.18 -30.11 4.46
C PHE A 391 3.15 -29.06 3.34
N ASN A 392 2.13 -28.20 3.35
CA ASN A 392 2.10 -27.00 2.52
C ASN A 392 3.02 -25.90 3.08
N GLY A 393 3.32 -24.88 2.26
CA GLY A 393 4.25 -23.82 2.65
C GLY A 393 3.79 -22.99 3.86
N ARG A 394 2.48 -22.86 4.10
CA ARG A 394 1.94 -22.19 5.29
C ARG A 394 2.21 -23.03 6.55
N GLN A 395 2.04 -24.35 6.46
CA GLN A 395 2.32 -25.28 7.56
C GLN A 395 3.81 -25.32 7.89
N ILE A 396 4.69 -25.48 6.90
CA ILE A 396 6.14 -25.45 7.10
C ILE A 396 6.58 -24.17 7.83
N LYS A 397 6.04 -23.02 7.41
CA LYS A 397 6.32 -21.73 8.04
C LYS A 397 5.80 -21.61 9.48
N ASN A 398 4.66 -22.23 9.79
CA ASN A 398 4.13 -22.28 11.15
C ASN A 398 4.99 -23.19 12.03
N ILE A 399 5.35 -24.38 11.53
CA ILE A 399 6.26 -25.32 12.18
C ILE A 399 7.58 -24.61 12.52
N MET A 400 8.19 -23.94 11.54
CA MET A 400 9.42 -23.18 11.75
C MET A 400 9.30 -22.05 12.77
N LYS A 401 8.14 -21.39 12.85
CA LYS A 401 7.90 -20.36 13.86
C LYS A 401 7.85 -20.99 15.26
N MET A 402 7.14 -22.10 15.41
CA MET A 402 7.00 -22.82 16.69
C MET A 402 8.33 -23.44 17.12
N ALA A 403 9.08 -24.07 16.20
CA ALA A 403 10.39 -24.66 16.50
C ALA A 403 11.40 -23.60 16.98
N ARG A 404 11.40 -22.39 16.39
CA ARG A 404 12.24 -21.27 16.87
C ARG A 404 11.81 -20.75 18.25
N LEU A 405 10.51 -20.76 18.55
CA LEU A 405 10.01 -20.37 19.87
C LEU A 405 10.38 -21.41 20.93
N LEU A 406 10.30 -22.69 20.59
CA LEU A 406 10.70 -23.80 21.46
C LEU A 406 12.20 -23.76 21.76
N ALA A 407 13.04 -23.65 20.72
CA ALA A 407 14.48 -23.50 20.89
C ALA A 407 14.84 -22.29 21.77
N LYS A 408 14.18 -21.14 21.54
CA LYS A 408 14.38 -19.94 22.37
C LYS A 408 13.93 -20.16 23.83
N SER A 409 12.84 -20.91 24.05
CA SER A 409 12.36 -21.25 25.39
C SER A 409 13.30 -22.18 26.13
N ASN A 410 14.02 -23.03 25.40
CA ASN A 410 15.03 -23.94 25.95
C ASN A 410 16.42 -23.29 26.06
N GLU A 411 16.56 -22.02 25.66
CA GLU A 411 17.86 -21.31 25.56
C GLU A 411 18.87 -21.99 24.62
N GLU A 412 18.38 -22.73 23.64
CA GLU A 412 19.18 -23.49 22.68
C GLU A 412 19.13 -22.89 21.26
N SER A 413 20.13 -23.24 20.45
CA SER A 413 20.09 -22.99 19.01
C SER A 413 19.03 -23.86 18.34
N LEU A 414 18.45 -23.37 17.25
CA LEU A 414 17.50 -24.15 16.46
C LEU A 414 18.22 -25.40 15.91
N GLY A 415 17.68 -26.56 16.26
CA GLY A 415 18.20 -27.87 15.84
C GLY A 415 17.07 -28.78 15.37
N ALA A 416 17.44 -29.91 14.79
CA ALA A 416 16.50 -30.87 14.21
C ALA A 416 15.51 -31.45 15.23
N GLY A 417 15.91 -31.63 16.49
CA GLY A 417 15.03 -32.09 17.58
C GLY A 417 13.79 -31.20 17.75
N HIS A 418 14.00 -29.89 17.82
CA HIS A 418 12.93 -28.90 17.91
C HIS A 418 11.96 -28.96 16.72
N VAL A 419 12.47 -29.20 15.51
CA VAL A 419 11.66 -29.32 14.30
C VAL A 419 10.84 -30.61 14.31
N ARG A 420 11.45 -31.75 14.65
CA ARG A 420 10.77 -33.05 14.76
C ARG A 420 9.65 -33.04 15.79
N GLU A 421 9.88 -32.44 16.95
CA GLU A 421 8.88 -32.33 18.02
C GLU A 421 7.64 -31.57 17.54
N VAL A 422 7.84 -30.38 16.97
CA VAL A 422 6.74 -29.56 16.43
C VAL A 422 6.04 -30.24 15.26
N MET A 423 6.79 -30.95 14.40
CA MET A 423 6.21 -31.73 13.31
C MET A 423 5.31 -32.86 13.84
N SER A 424 5.71 -33.56 14.90
CA SER A 424 4.88 -34.60 15.53
C SER A 424 3.51 -34.03 15.96
N VAL A 425 3.53 -32.92 16.69
CA VAL A 425 2.31 -32.23 17.14
C VAL A 425 1.46 -31.75 15.96
N ALA A 426 2.09 -31.22 14.91
CA ALA A 426 1.38 -30.77 13.72
C ALA A 426 0.69 -31.92 12.96
N LYS A 427 1.31 -33.11 12.92
CA LYS A 427 0.70 -34.31 12.32
C LYS A 427 -0.49 -34.81 13.13
N GLU A 428 -0.39 -34.82 14.45
CA GLU A 428 -1.49 -35.20 15.35
C GLU A 428 -2.69 -34.25 15.17
N ASP A 429 -2.48 -32.94 15.13
CA ASP A 429 -3.53 -31.94 14.87
C ASP A 429 -4.17 -32.12 13.48
N GLU A 430 -3.38 -32.48 12.46
CA GLU A 430 -3.93 -32.82 11.14
C GLU A 430 -4.76 -34.10 11.13
N ALA A 431 -4.31 -35.15 11.81
CA ALA A 431 -5.06 -36.40 11.93
C ALA A 431 -6.40 -36.13 12.64
N LEU A 432 -6.38 -35.36 13.73
CA LEU A 432 -7.59 -34.94 14.44
C LEU A 432 -8.55 -34.12 13.57
N LYS A 433 -8.05 -33.26 12.67
CA LYS A 433 -8.88 -32.49 11.73
C LYS A 433 -9.43 -33.33 10.58
N ARG A 434 -8.74 -34.40 10.19
CA ARG A 434 -9.21 -35.33 9.14
C ARG A 434 -10.24 -36.31 9.70
N ASP A 435 -10.01 -36.83 10.91
CA ASP A 435 -10.88 -37.81 11.56
C ASP A 435 -12.05 -37.13 12.30
N GLY A 436 -11.85 -35.89 12.74
CA GLY A 436 -12.88 -35.02 13.28
C GLY A 436 -13.48 -34.12 12.21
N LYS A 437 -14.64 -34.51 11.66
CA LYS A 437 -15.76 -33.56 11.65
C LYS A 437 -15.86 -33.05 13.09
N ILE A 438 -15.29 -31.88 13.37
CA ILE A 438 -15.40 -31.25 14.67
C ILE A 438 -16.90 -31.12 14.90
N ALA A 439 -17.41 -31.92 15.83
CA ALA A 439 -18.78 -31.83 16.28
C ALA A 439 -18.96 -30.42 16.86
N GLY A 440 -19.59 -29.57 16.07
CA GLY A 440 -19.95 -28.20 16.40
C GLY A 440 -21.20 -27.86 15.60
#